data_AF-A0A7J3MXS9-F1
#
_entry.id   AF-A0A7J3MXS9-F1
#
_cell.length_a   1.000
_cell.length_b   1.000
_cell.length_c   1.000
_cell.angle_alpha   90.00
_cell.angle_beta   90.00
_cell.angle_gamma   90.00
#
_symmetry.space_group_name_H-M   'P 1'
#
loop_
_entity.id
_entity.type
_entity.pdbx_description
1 polymer ?
#
loop_
_entity_poly.entity_id
_entity_poly.type
_entity_poly.pdbx_seq_one_letter_code
_entity_poly.pdbx_strand_id
1 'polypeptide(L)'
;MKAATYTRLTWTFWPWAFMMLGGVGNNLGIFVGVLLFTFTRIGIILYKHQLGNILPIATEWLEYILVGLAIIVIILFRPQGLIPERPTLTLPRQDIEIIKRKAIESSDTETSQVR
;
A
#
# COMPACT_ATOMS: atom_id res chain seq x y z
N MET A 1 -7.81 30.66 -18.35
CA MET A 1 -8.15 29.87 -17.14
C MET A 1 -7.36 28.56 -17.17
N LYS A 2 -6.27 28.41 -16.40
CA LYS A 2 -5.48 27.16 -16.30
C LYS A 2 -5.10 26.76 -14.86
N ALA A 3 -5.54 27.51 -13.85
CA ALA A 3 -5.16 27.26 -12.45
C ALA A 3 -6.08 26.26 -11.72
N ALA A 4 -7.27 25.96 -12.25
CA ALA A 4 -8.23 25.07 -11.59
C ALA A 4 -7.89 23.58 -11.69
N THR A 5 -6.98 23.18 -12.59
CA THR A 5 -6.64 21.77 -12.84
C THR A 5 -5.57 21.23 -11.86
N TYR A 6 -4.81 22.11 -11.21
CA TYR A 6 -3.76 21.75 -10.24
C TYR A 6 -4.28 21.83 -8.81
N THR A 7 -5.12 20.86 -8.45
CA THR A 7 -5.59 20.73 -7.06
C THR A 7 -4.64 19.82 -6.28
N ARG A 8 -4.45 20.11 -4.99
CA ARG A 8 -3.65 19.26 -4.08
C ARG A 8 -4.19 17.83 -4.07
N LEU A 9 -5.51 17.70 -4.22
CA LEU A 9 -6.19 16.42 -4.36
C LEU A 9 -5.56 15.60 -5.50
N THR A 10 -5.59 16.10 -6.74
CA THR A 10 -5.12 15.33 -7.90
C THR A 10 -3.61 15.09 -7.94
N TRP A 11 -2.80 15.98 -7.35
CA TRP A 11 -1.34 15.94 -7.49
C TRP A 11 -0.59 15.32 -6.31
N THR A 12 -1.13 15.41 -5.09
CA THR A 12 -0.47 14.82 -3.91
C THR A 12 -1.32 13.70 -3.33
N PHE A 13 -2.60 13.95 -3.07
CA PHE A 13 -3.45 12.98 -2.38
C PHE A 13 -3.68 11.72 -3.21
N TRP A 14 -4.03 11.87 -4.49
CA TRP A 14 -4.35 10.74 -5.36
C TRP A 14 -3.17 9.79 -5.59
N PRO A 15 -1.97 10.28 -6.00
CA PRO A 15 -0.80 9.42 -6.12
C PRO A 15 -0.43 8.71 -4.80
N TRP A 16 -0.48 9.42 -3.67
CA TRP A 16 -0.21 8.83 -2.35
C TRP A 16 -1.25 7.79 -1.94
N ALA A 17 -2.54 8.05 -2.18
CA ALA A 17 -3.61 7.11 -1.88
C ALA A 17 -3.44 5.80 -2.66
N PHE A 18 -3.11 5.88 -3.95
CA PHE A 18 -2.85 4.70 -4.77
C PHE A 18 -1.67 3.88 -4.24
N MET A 19 -0.58 4.57 -3.88
CA MET A 19 0.63 3.93 -3.36
C MET A 19 0.38 3.26 -2.01
N MET A 20 -0.30 3.94 -1.07
CA MET A 20 -0.63 3.41 0.25
C MET A 20 -1.56 2.19 0.17
N LEU A 21 -2.55 2.21 -0.74
CA LEU A 21 -3.45 1.08 -0.94
C LEU A 21 -2.75 -0.15 -1.56
N GLY A 22 -1.81 0.09 -2.48
CA GLY A 22 -1.04 -0.98 -3.11
C GLY A 22 0.03 -1.62 -2.24
N GLY A 23 0.59 -0.85 -1.30
CA GLY A 23 1.73 -1.22 -0.48
C GLY A 23 2.97 -0.44 -0.91
N VAL A 24 3.54 0.35 0.01
CA VAL A 24 4.67 1.27 -0.25
C VAL A 24 5.97 0.51 -0.57
N GLY A 25 6.08 -0.73 -0.13
CA GLY A 25 7.32 -1.52 -0.15
C GLY A 25 7.60 -2.35 -1.41
N ASN A 26 6.70 -2.35 -2.40
CA ASN A 26 6.90 -3.15 -3.61
C ASN A 26 6.23 -2.52 -4.84
N ASN A 27 7.01 -2.36 -5.93
CA ASN A 27 6.52 -1.80 -7.19
C ASN A 27 5.31 -2.57 -7.76
N LEU A 28 5.26 -3.89 -7.56
CA LEU A 28 4.11 -4.70 -7.99
C LEU A 28 2.86 -4.43 -7.14
N GLY A 29 3.03 -4.18 -5.83
CA GLY A 29 1.93 -3.78 -4.95
C GLY A 29 1.35 -2.44 -5.38
N ILE A 30 2.20 -1.45 -5.65
CA ILE A 30 1.80 -0.13 -6.16
C ILE A 30 1.00 -0.27 -7.46
N PHE A 31 1.50 -1.05 -8.43
CA PHE A 31 0.79 -1.26 -9.70
C PHE A 31 -0.61 -1.84 -9.49
N VAL A 32 -0.74 -2.89 -8.68
CA VAL A 32 -2.03 -3.50 -8.36
C VAL A 32 -2.94 -2.53 -7.59
N GLY A 33 -2.40 -1.73 -6.67
CA GLY A 33 -3.13 -0.71 -5.92
C GLY A 33 -3.71 0.39 -6.82
N VAL A 34 -2.90 0.93 -7.74
CA VAL A 34 -3.35 1.90 -8.74
C VAL A 34 -4.46 1.31 -9.60
N LEU A 35 -4.29 0.06 -10.04
CA LEU A 35 -5.25 -0.62 -10.91
C LEU A 35 -6.58 -0.83 -10.19
N LEU A 36 -6.56 -1.43 -8.99
CA LEU A 36 -7.75 -1.67 -8.19
C LEU A 36 -8.49 -0.37 -7.85
N PHE A 37 -7.75 0.67 -7.43
CA PHE A 37 -8.36 1.93 -7.10
C PHE A 37 -8.99 2.58 -8.34
N THR A 38 -8.27 2.61 -9.46
CA THR A 38 -8.78 3.14 -10.73
C THR A 38 -10.07 2.44 -11.14
N PHE A 39 -10.10 1.11 -11.10
CA PHE A 39 -11.30 0.33 -11.40
C PHE A 39 -12.46 0.67 -10.46
N THR A 40 -12.20 0.74 -9.16
CA THR A 40 -13.21 1.08 -8.15
C THR A 40 -13.79 2.46 -8.40
N ARG A 41 -12.94 3.45 -8.65
CA ARG A 41 -13.36 4.83 -8.92
C ARG A 41 -14.13 4.95 -10.23
N ILE A 42 -13.70 4.26 -11.29
CA ILE A 42 -14.45 4.22 -12.55
C ILE A 42 -15.85 3.64 -12.30
N GLY A 43 -15.95 2.54 -11.55
CA GLY A 43 -17.23 1.98 -11.13
C GLY A 43 -18.10 3.02 -10.42
N ILE A 44 -17.56 3.73 -9.44
CA ILE A 44 -18.28 4.81 -8.73
C ILE A 44 -18.76 5.89 -9.70
N ILE A 45 -17.91 6.34 -10.63
CA ILE A 45 -18.27 7.39 -11.61
C ILE A 45 -19.39 6.92 -12.55
N LEU A 46 -19.40 5.64 -12.94
CA LEU A 46 -20.45 5.09 -13.80
C LEU A 46 -21.80 5.01 -13.07
N TYR A 47 -21.81 4.62 -11.80
CA TYR A 47 -23.04 4.40 -11.02
C TYR A 47 -23.50 5.62 -10.19
N LYS A 48 -22.65 6.65 -9.99
CA LYS A 48 -22.99 7.80 -9.13
C LYS A 48 -24.25 8.55 -9.57
N HIS A 49 -24.51 8.63 -10.87
CA HIS A 49 -25.70 9.31 -11.40
C HIS A 49 -26.99 8.56 -11.06
N GLN A 50 -26.94 7.24 -11.00
CA GLN A 50 -28.08 6.41 -10.61
C GLN A 50 -28.34 6.54 -9.10
N LEU A 51 -27.27 6.53 -8.30
CA LEU A 51 -27.33 6.68 -6.84
C LEU A 51 -27.78 8.09 -6.41
N GLY A 52 -27.30 9.13 -7.10
CA GLY A 52 -27.67 10.53 -6.82
C GLY A 52 -29.11 10.87 -7.18
N ASN A 53 -29.79 10.05 -7.99
CA ASN A 53 -31.22 10.22 -8.27
C ASN A 53 -32.12 9.62 -7.18
N ILE A 54 -31.55 8.74 -6.34
CA ILE A 54 -32.25 8.06 -5.23
C ILE A 54 -31.97 8.79 -3.91
N LEU A 55 -30.77 9.36 -3.76
CA LEU A 55 -30.34 10.08 -2.56
C LEU A 55 -30.41 11.60 -2.79
N PRO A 56 -30.96 12.40 -1.86
CA PRO A 56 -31.01 13.87 -1.98
C PRO A 56 -29.65 14.53 -1.67
N ILE A 57 -28.58 14.05 -2.31
CA ILE A 57 -27.20 14.52 -2.13
C ILE A 57 -26.69 14.97 -3.49
N ALA A 58 -25.99 16.11 -3.54
CA ALA A 58 -25.38 16.59 -4.78
C ALA A 58 -24.38 15.57 -5.34
N THR A 59 -24.50 15.29 -6.64
CA THR A 59 -23.80 14.18 -7.32
C THR A 59 -22.28 14.38 -7.30
N GLU A 60 -21.82 15.63 -7.22
CA GLU A 60 -20.41 16.01 -7.14
C GLU A 60 -19.79 15.57 -5.82
N TRP A 61 -20.52 15.67 -4.71
CA TRP A 61 -20.06 15.27 -3.38
C TRP A 61 -20.13 13.76 -3.18
N LEU A 62 -21.08 13.11 -3.84
CA LEU A 62 -21.28 11.68 -3.75
C LEU A 62 -20.06 10.89 -4.23
N GLU A 63 -19.36 11.37 -5.27
CA GLU A 63 -18.10 10.77 -5.71
C GLU A 63 -17.05 10.79 -4.60
N TYR A 64 -16.84 11.93 -3.94
CA TYR A 64 -15.84 12.04 -2.87
C TYR A 64 -16.17 11.16 -1.66
N ILE A 65 -17.45 11.08 -1.28
CA ILE A 65 -17.91 10.24 -0.16
C ILE A 65 -17.69 8.76 -0.50
N LEU A 66 -18.10 8.30 -1.68
CA LEU A 66 -17.98 6.91 -2.08
C LEU A 66 -16.51 6.50 -2.27
N VAL A 67 -15.68 7.38 -2.84
CA VAL A 67 -14.24 7.14 -2.98
C VAL A 67 -13.58 7.06 -1.60
N GLY A 68 -13.90 7.99 -0.69
CA GLY A 68 -13.40 7.95 0.69
C GLY A 68 -13.81 6.67 1.43
N LEU A 69 -15.08 6.26 1.28
CA LEU A 69 -15.59 5.01 1.85
C LEU A 69 -14.87 3.79 1.28
N ALA A 70 -14.63 3.75 -0.04
CA ALA A 70 -13.90 2.67 -0.68
C ALA A 70 -12.47 2.55 -0.13
N ILE A 71 -11.78 3.68 0.09
CA ILE A 71 -10.44 3.69 0.71
C ILE A 71 -10.51 3.08 2.12
N ILE A 72 -11.46 3.51 2.94
CA ILE A 72 -11.62 3.00 4.32
C ILE A 72 -11.86 1.49 4.29
N VAL A 73 -12.75 1.01 3.42
CA VAL A 73 -13.07 -0.41 3.26
C VAL A 73 -11.81 -1.20 2.88
N ILE A 74 -11.05 -0.74 1.87
CA ILE A 74 -9.85 -1.46 1.43
C ILE A 74 -8.80 -1.50 2.54
N ILE A 75 -8.57 -0.40 3.25
CA ILE A 75 -7.63 -0.36 4.39
C ILE A 75 -8.09 -1.29 5.52
N LEU A 76 -9.39 -1.35 5.81
CA LEU A 76 -9.93 -2.22 6.85
C LEU A 76 -9.67 -3.70 6.54
N PHE A 77 -9.83 -4.11 5.28
CA PHE A 77 -9.61 -5.51 4.88
C PHE A 77 -8.13 -5.85 4.67
N ARG A 78 -7.28 -4.89 4.26
CA ARG A 78 -5.86 -5.11 3.92
C ARG A 78 -4.97 -3.95 4.40
N PRO A 79 -4.77 -3.78 5.71
CA PRO A 79 -4.04 -2.63 6.28
C PRO A 79 -2.54 -2.61 5.91
N GLN A 80 -1.97 -3.76 5.55
CA GLN A 80 -0.57 -3.89 5.14
C GLN A 80 -0.36 -3.68 3.62
N GLY A 81 -1.41 -3.31 2.88
CA GLY A 81 -1.42 -3.26 1.41
C GLY A 81 -1.78 -4.63 0.78
N LEU A 82 -2.15 -4.63 -0.50
CA LEU A 82 -2.57 -5.84 -1.21
C LEU A 82 -1.45 -6.88 -1.31
N ILE A 83 -0.21 -6.43 -1.48
CA ILE A 83 1.00 -7.24 -1.56
C ILE A 83 1.97 -6.76 -0.48
N PRO A 84 2.08 -7.46 0.66
CA PRO A 84 2.99 -7.08 1.73
C PRO A 84 4.44 -7.08 1.23
N GLU A 85 5.21 -6.12 1.73
CA GLU A 85 6.63 -5.94 1.43
C GLU A 85 7.41 -7.22 1.74
N ARG A 86 8.31 -7.64 0.83
CA ARG A 86 9.20 -8.77 1.12
C ARG A 86 10.10 -8.35 2.28
N PRO A 87 10.30 -9.18 3.32
CA PRO A 87 11.20 -8.85 4.42
C PRO A 87 12.56 -8.45 3.85
N THR A 88 12.91 -7.18 3.94
CA THR A 88 14.26 -6.73 3.66
C THR A 88 15.12 -7.27 4.80
N LEU A 89 15.96 -8.25 4.49
CA LEU A 89 16.96 -8.74 5.43
C LEU A 89 17.77 -7.52 5.87
N THR A 90 17.67 -7.17 7.15
CA THR A 90 18.36 -6.01 7.75
C THR A 90 19.88 -6.14 7.66
N LEU A 91 20.37 -7.37 7.43
CA LEU A 91 21.77 -7.69 7.22
C LEU A 91 22.01 -8.22 5.79
N PRO A 92 23.07 -7.75 5.11
CA PRO A 92 23.61 -8.40 3.93
C PRO A 92 23.83 -9.89 4.19
N ARG A 93 23.55 -10.75 3.19
CA ARG A 93 23.74 -12.21 3.32
C ARG A 93 25.15 -12.60 3.80
N GLN A 94 26.14 -11.81 3.41
CA GLN A 94 27.54 -11.98 3.78
C GLN A 94 27.74 -11.86 5.29
N ASP A 95 27.13 -10.86 5.92
CA ASP A 95 27.23 -10.64 7.37
C ASP A 95 26.50 -11.73 8.16
N ILE A 96 25.39 -12.24 7.63
CA ILE A 96 24.66 -13.38 8.21
C ILE A 96 25.54 -14.64 8.21
N GLU A 97 26.29 -14.88 7.12
CA GLU A 97 27.21 -16.02 7.02
C GLU A 97 28.40 -15.87 7.97
N ILE A 98 28.94 -14.66 8.14
CA ILE A 98 30.04 -14.38 9.07
C ILE A 98 29.58 -14.59 10.52
N ILE A 99 28.40 -14.08 10.89
CA ILE A 99 27.83 -14.26 12.24
C ILE A 99 27.57 -15.74 12.50
N LYS A 100 27.00 -16.46 11.53
CA LYS A 100 26.75 -17.91 11.65
C LYS A 100 28.06 -18.69 11.82
N ARG A 101 29.10 -18.37 11.05
CA ARG A 101 30.42 -19.00 11.16
C ARG A 101 31.07 -18.73 12.52
N LYS A 102 31.05 -17.48 13.01
CA LYS A 102 31.55 -17.12 14.34
C LYS A 102 30.78 -17.82 15.46
N ALA A 103 29.47 -17.96 15.33
CA ALA A 103 28.64 -18.67 16.31
C ALA A 103 29.00 -20.17 16.36
N ILE A 104 29.29 -20.79 15.22
CA ILE A 104 29.72 -22.20 15.14
C ILE A 104 31.14 -22.38 15.72
N GLU A 105 32.09 -21.51 15.35
CA GLU A 105 33.47 -21.56 15.90
C GLU A 105 33.50 -21.35 17.42
N SER A 106 32.69 -20.42 17.96
CA SER A 106 32.60 -20.21 19.41
C SER A 106 31.99 -21.40 20.14
N SER A 107 30.97 -22.05 19.57
CA SER A 107 30.42 -23.29 20.15
C SER A 107 31.40 -24.47 20.12
N ASP A 108 32.21 -24.62 19.07
CA ASP A 108 33.22 -25.69 18.98
C ASP A 108 34.40 -25.46 19.94
N THR A 109 34.73 -24.20 20.20
CA THR A 109 35.80 -23.80 21.12
C THR A 109 35.40 -24.02 22.59
N GLU A 110 34.15 -23.71 22.97
CA GLU A 110 33.64 -24.01 24.31
C GLU A 110 33.56 -25.51 24.58
N THR A 111 33.15 -26.32 23.58
CA THR A 111 33.06 -27.78 23.72
C THR A 111 34.44 -28.44 23.86
N SER A 112 35.49 -27.82 23.31
CA SER A 112 36.88 -28.30 23.41
C SER A 112 37.59 -27.89 24.70
N GLN A 113 37.10 -26.87 25.42
CA GLN A 113 37.66 -26.42 26.71
C GLN A 113 37.07 -27.17 27.91
N VAL A 114 35.94 -27.86 27.75
CA VAL A 114 35.24 -28.61 28.81
C VAL A 114 35.67 -30.10 28.86
N ARG A 115 36.49 -30.55 27.90
CA ARG A 115 36.98 -31.93 27.79
C ARG A 115 38.46 -32.01 28.12
#